data_AF-A0A3N5I3A1-F1
#
_entry.id   AF-A0A3N5I3A1-F1
#
_cell.length_a   1.000
_cell.length_b   1.000
_cell.length_c   1.000
_cell.angle_alpha   90.00
_cell.angle_beta   90.00
_cell.angle_gamma   90.00
#
_symmetry.space_group_name_H-M   'P 1'
#
loop_
_entity.id
_entity.type
_entity.pdbx_description
1 polymer ?
#
loop_
_entity_poly.entity_id
_entity_poly.type
_entity_poly.pdbx_seq_one_letter_code
_entity_poly.pdbx_strand_id
1 'polypeptide(L)'
;MKLVQKRSRKTGLPPGTLVHIGEKKPAKVTITAFNYAGARCDERKDLLLDGLMLPTDESVTWVDVGGVHQMDVLDSLGKQFQLHPLLLEDIANTDQRPKLDDYETRLFLVMKMLSVSDRQEIVVEQVSLVL
;
A
#
# COMPACT_ATOMS: atom_id res chain seq x y z
N MET A 1 -7.29 16.70 -17.77
CA MET A 1 -6.15 15.78 -17.97
C MET A 1 -4.87 16.48 -17.52
N LYS A 2 -4.33 16.15 -16.34
CA LYS A 2 -2.97 16.63 -15.97
C LYS A 2 -1.95 15.67 -16.57
N LEU A 3 -1.17 16.18 -17.53
CA LEU A 3 0.01 15.54 -18.10
C LEU A 3 1.03 15.27 -16.99
N VAL A 4 1.46 14.01 -16.85
CA VAL A 4 2.70 13.53 -16.22
C VAL A 4 3.17 14.33 -15.00
N GLN A 5 2.94 13.79 -13.79
CA GLN A 5 3.57 14.28 -12.57
C GLN A 5 5.11 14.26 -12.71
N LYS A 6 5.80 15.33 -12.29
CA LYS A 6 7.26 15.42 -12.41
C LYS A 6 7.93 14.29 -11.61
N ARG A 7 8.42 13.27 -12.32
CA ARG A 7 9.26 12.17 -11.80
C ARG A 7 10.62 12.63 -11.25
N SER A 8 10.99 13.91 -11.44
CA SER A 8 12.34 14.41 -11.14
C SER A 8 12.70 14.45 -9.64
N ARG A 9 11.76 14.14 -8.73
CA ARG A 9 12.03 14.10 -7.28
C ARG A 9 12.85 12.88 -6.84
N LYS A 10 12.91 11.82 -7.66
CA LYS A 10 13.72 10.63 -7.39
C LYS A 10 15.08 10.62 -8.09
N THR A 11 15.37 11.61 -8.94
CA THR A 11 16.58 11.58 -9.78
C THR A 11 17.84 11.63 -8.90
N GLY A 12 18.70 10.62 -9.01
CA GLY A 12 19.98 10.54 -8.29
C GLY A 12 19.92 9.91 -6.89
N LEU A 13 18.75 9.43 -6.45
CA LEU A 13 18.63 8.68 -5.19
C LEU A 13 18.98 7.20 -5.40
N PRO A 14 19.55 6.53 -4.38
CA PRO A 14 19.79 5.11 -4.45
C PRO A 14 18.46 4.33 -4.53
N PRO A 15 18.42 3.19 -5.23
CA PRO A 15 17.25 2.32 -5.28
C PRO A 15 16.79 1.92 -3.87
N GLY A 16 15.47 1.88 -3.66
CA GLY A 16 14.86 1.56 -2.37
C GLY A 16 14.66 2.78 -1.45
N THR A 17 14.96 3.99 -1.93
CA THR A 17 14.69 5.21 -1.16
C THR A 17 13.18 5.50 -1.14
N LEU A 18 12.59 5.57 0.05
CA LEU A 18 11.18 5.90 0.23
C LEU A 18 10.93 7.39 -0.03
N VAL A 19 10.39 7.68 -1.22
CA VAL A 19 9.97 9.03 -1.60
C VAL A 19 8.55 8.97 -2.12
N HIS A 20 7.65 9.68 -1.45
CA HIS A 20 6.28 9.86 -1.93
C HIS A 20 6.26 10.61 -3.26
N ILE A 21 5.80 9.95 -4.32
CA ILE A 21 5.51 10.57 -5.62
C ILE A 21 4.01 10.54 -5.84
N GLY A 22 3.41 11.72 -6.01
CA GLY A 22 1.99 11.89 -6.26
C GLY A 22 1.39 13.03 -5.45
N GLU A 23 0.07 13.16 -5.52
CA GLU A 23 -0.63 14.11 -4.67
C GLU A 23 -0.62 13.63 -3.22
N LYS A 24 -0.28 14.52 -2.28
CA LYS A 24 -0.37 14.23 -0.85
C LYS A 24 -1.80 14.53 -0.41
N LYS A 25 -2.60 13.50 -0.16
CA LYS A 25 -3.87 13.65 0.55
C LYS A 25 -3.58 13.61 2.05
N PRO A 26 -4.04 14.57 2.87
CA PRO A 26 -3.98 14.49 4.32
C PRO A 26 -5.04 13.49 4.80
N ALA A 27 -4.83 12.21 4.48
CA ALA A 27 -5.66 11.13 4.96
C ALA A 27 -5.09 10.62 6.29
N LYS A 28 -5.97 10.47 7.29
CA LYS A 28 -5.64 9.73 8.52
C LYS A 28 -5.28 8.31 8.10
N VAL A 29 -4.20 7.76 8.65
CA VAL A 29 -3.86 6.35 8.45
C VAL A 29 -4.92 5.51 9.14
N THR A 30 -5.46 4.55 8.41
CA THR A 30 -6.46 3.61 8.90
C THR A 30 -5.94 2.21 8.65
N ILE A 31 -5.95 1.37 9.68
CA ILE A 31 -5.55 -0.03 9.59
C ILE A 31 -6.74 -0.87 10.03
N THR A 32 -7.21 -1.72 9.13
CA THR A 32 -8.26 -2.69 9.40
C THR A 32 -7.71 -4.08 9.12
N ALA A 33 -7.93 -5.02 10.04
CA ALA A 33 -7.56 -6.42 9.85
C ALA A 33 -8.81 -7.30 9.87
N PHE A 34 -8.89 -8.19 8.90
CA PHE A 34 -9.88 -9.24 8.80
C PHE A 34 -9.19 -10.57 8.98
N ASN A 35 -9.59 -11.36 9.98
CA ASN A 35 -9.09 -12.71 10.19
C ASN A 35 -10.15 -13.73 9.79
N TYR A 36 -9.86 -14.54 8.78
CA TYR A 36 -10.73 -15.58 8.26
C TYR A 36 -10.27 -16.96 8.71
N ALA A 37 -11.15 -17.73 9.34
CA ALA A 37 -10.90 -19.11 9.74
C ALA A 37 -12.16 -19.96 9.48
N GLY A 38 -12.14 -20.75 8.41
CA GLY A 38 -13.32 -21.48 7.95
C GLY A 38 -14.47 -20.52 7.60
N ALA A 39 -15.60 -20.64 8.29
CA ALA A 39 -16.76 -19.76 8.12
C ALA A 39 -16.72 -18.50 9.01
N ARG A 40 -15.70 -18.35 9.86
CA ARG A 40 -15.57 -17.20 10.78
C ARG A 40 -14.80 -16.06 10.13
N CYS A 41 -15.26 -14.84 10.37
CA CYS A 41 -14.56 -13.61 10.04
C CYS A 41 -14.55 -12.71 11.29
N ASP A 42 -13.37 -12.39 11.80
CA ASP A 42 -13.19 -11.37 12.84
C ASP A 42 -12.64 -10.09 12.21
N GLU A 43 -13.39 -8.98 12.31
CA GLU A 43 -12.98 -7.67 11.86
C GLU A 43 -12.46 -6.82 13.03
N ARG A 44 -11.30 -6.18 12.85
CA ARG A 44 -10.71 -5.24 13.82
C ARG A 44 -10.33 -3.94 13.11
N LYS A 45 -10.90 -2.82 13.55
CA LYS A 45 -10.69 -1.47 12.96
C LYS A 45 -9.78 -0.62 13.84
N ASP A 46 -9.26 0.45 13.24
CA ASP A 46 -8.44 1.48 13.91
C ASP A 46 -7.25 0.88 14.69
N LEU A 47 -6.66 -0.18 14.12
CA LEU A 47 -5.52 -0.85 14.72
C LEU A 47 -4.29 0.06 14.68
N LEU A 48 -3.46 -0.06 15.72
CA LEU A 48 -2.07 0.36 15.66
C LEU A 48 -1.27 -0.72 14.94
N LEU A 49 -0.18 -0.32 14.28
CA LEU A 49 0.65 -1.23 13.51
C LEU A 49 1.20 -2.39 14.38
N ASP A 50 1.63 -2.08 15.61
CA ASP A 50 2.10 -3.06 16.59
C ASP A 50 1.01 -4.07 17.02
N GLY A 51 -0.26 -3.75 16.79
CA GLY A 51 -1.40 -4.63 17.06
C GLY A 51 -1.66 -5.66 15.95
N LEU A 52 -0.96 -5.57 14.82
CA LEU A 52 -1.04 -6.56 13.74
C LEU A 52 -0.19 -7.78 14.09
N MET A 53 -0.86 -8.86 14.47
CA MET A 53 -0.22 -10.16 14.64
C MET A 53 -0.32 -10.95 13.33
N LEU A 54 0.81 -11.55 12.92
CA LEU A 54 0.81 -12.54 11.85
C LEU A 54 0.04 -13.78 12.31
N PRO A 55 -0.77 -14.41 11.42
CA PRO A 55 -1.42 -15.66 11.75
C PRO A 55 -0.36 -16.73 12.04
N THR A 56 -0.61 -17.51 13.10
CA THR A 56 0.24 -18.65 13.51
C THR A 56 -0.43 -20.00 13.25
N ASP A 57 -1.63 -19.97 12.68
CA ASP A 57 -2.47 -21.10 12.32
C ASP A 57 -2.83 -21.05 10.82
N GLU A 58 -3.77 -21.89 10.37
CA GLU A 58 -4.22 -21.94 8.98
C GLU A 58 -5.18 -20.78 8.62
N SER A 59 -5.29 -19.74 9.45
CA SER A 59 -6.15 -18.60 9.19
C SER A 59 -5.55 -17.66 8.14
N VAL A 60 -6.42 -16.95 7.43
CA VAL A 60 -6.02 -15.91 6.46
C VAL A 60 -6.29 -14.55 7.08
N THR A 61 -5.23 -13.76 7.25
CA THR A 61 -5.34 -12.37 7.71
C THR A 61 -5.21 -11.42 6.53
N TRP A 62 -6.27 -10.69 6.22
CA TRP A 62 -6.23 -9.58 5.28
C TRP A 62 -6.08 -8.26 6.05
N VAL A 63 -5.01 -7.53 5.77
CA VAL A 63 -4.75 -6.21 6.34
C VAL A 63 -4.99 -5.15 5.27
N ASP A 64 -5.95 -4.28 5.51
CA ASP A 64 -6.22 -3.10 4.70
C ASP A 64 -5.59 -1.86 5.36
N VAL A 65 -4.74 -1.16 4.60
CA VAL A 65 -4.02 0.03 5.08
C VAL A 65 -4.35 1.22 4.18
N GLY A 66 -5.11 2.16 4.73
CA GLY A 66 -5.36 3.46 4.13
C GLY A 66 -4.34 4.51 4.55
N GLY A 67 -4.09 5.50 3.69
CA GLY A 67 -3.21 6.63 4.03
C GLY A 67 -1.71 6.35 3.93
N VAL A 68 -1.30 5.37 3.11
CA VAL A 68 0.11 4.97 2.86
C VAL A 68 1.04 6.07 2.31
N HIS A 69 0.52 7.29 2.09
CA HIS A 69 1.31 8.49 1.80
C HIS A 69 2.19 8.94 2.98
N GLN A 70 1.93 8.44 4.19
CA GLN A 70 2.77 8.67 5.37
C GLN A 70 3.95 7.69 5.34
N MET A 71 5.14 8.21 5.01
CA MET A 71 6.35 7.39 4.80
C MET A 71 6.75 6.60 6.06
N ASP A 72 6.53 7.15 7.25
CA ASP A 72 6.84 6.47 8.51
C ASP A 72 6.02 5.19 8.68
N VAL A 73 4.73 5.22 8.31
CA VAL A 73 3.85 4.03 8.35
C VAL A 73 4.29 2.98 7.35
N LEU A 74 4.67 3.41 6.14
CA LEU A 74 5.14 2.50 5.09
C LEU A 74 6.49 1.86 5.47
N ASP A 75 7.39 2.61 6.10
CA ASP A 75 8.66 2.10 6.63
C ASP A 75 8.43 1.09 7.76
N SER A 76 7.53 1.40 8.71
CA SER A 76 7.20 0.48 9.79
C SER A 76 6.52 -0.81 9.28
N LEU A 77 5.61 -0.72 8.30
CA LEU A 77 5.05 -1.88 7.60
C LEU A 77 6.14 -2.71 6.93
N GLY A 78 7.06 -2.04 6.24
CA GLY A 78 8.20 -2.66 5.59
C GLY A 78 9.05 -3.48 6.55
N LYS A 79 9.35 -2.94 7.73
CA LYS A 79 10.11 -3.62 8.78
C LYS A 79 9.35 -4.79 9.39
N GLN A 80 8.08 -4.59 9.76
CA GLN A 80 7.27 -5.61 10.42
C GLN A 80 6.99 -6.83 9.52
N PHE A 81 6.68 -6.57 8.24
CA PHE A 81 6.39 -7.62 7.27
C PHE A 81 7.60 -8.00 6.43
N GLN A 82 8.79 -7.47 6.70
CA GLN A 82 10.03 -7.74 5.96
C GLN A 82 9.86 -7.57 4.44
N LEU A 83 9.23 -6.45 4.04
CA LEU A 83 8.99 -6.15 2.64
C LEU A 83 10.25 -5.60 1.97
N HIS A 84 10.46 -5.98 0.71
CA HIS A 84 11.64 -5.53 -0.04
C HIS A 84 11.63 -4.00 -0.23
N PRO A 85 12.75 -3.28 -0.05
CA PRO A 85 12.79 -1.82 -0.19
C PRO A 85 12.30 -1.30 -1.54
N LEU A 86 12.58 -2.02 -2.63
CA LEU A 86 12.07 -1.68 -3.98
C LEU A 86 10.54 -1.76 -4.07
N LEU A 87 9.93 -2.74 -3.39
CA LEU A 87 8.47 -2.89 -3.35
C LEU A 87 7.85 -1.70 -2.63
N LEU A 88 8.41 -1.32 -1.47
CA LEU A 88 7.95 -0.16 -0.71
C LEU A 88 8.11 1.14 -1.52
N GLU A 89 9.21 1.25 -2.27
CA GLU A 89 9.44 2.37 -3.18
C GLU A 89 8.34 2.48 -4.25
N ASP A 90 7.86 1.35 -4.78
CA ASP A 90 6.77 1.30 -5.75
C ASP A 90 5.40 1.62 -5.13
N ILE A 91 5.15 1.19 -3.89
CA ILE A 91 3.95 1.60 -3.12
C ILE A 91 3.94 3.12 -2.92
N ALA A 92 5.09 3.71 -2.56
CA ALA A 92 5.23 5.16 -2.37
C ALA A 92 5.10 5.96 -3.68
N ASN A 93 5.25 5.32 -4.83
CA ASN A 93 5.07 5.94 -6.14
C ASN A 93 3.64 5.72 -6.65
N THR A 94 2.73 6.67 -6.39
CA THR A 94 1.32 6.52 -6.79
C THR A 94 1.09 6.70 -8.30
N ASP A 95 2.12 7.04 -9.08
CA ASP A 95 2.10 7.11 -10.55
C ASP A 95 2.69 5.83 -11.19
N GLN A 96 2.91 4.78 -10.39
CA GLN A 96 3.38 3.49 -10.90
C GLN A 96 2.34 2.88 -11.86
N ARG A 97 2.80 2.27 -12.94
CA ARG A 97 1.91 1.50 -13.84
C ARG A 97 1.52 0.18 -13.17
N PRO A 98 0.31 -0.35 -13.45
CA PRO A 98 -0.05 -1.67 -12.98
C PRO A 98 0.97 -2.72 -13.40
N LYS A 99 1.32 -3.61 -12.46
CA LYS A 99 2.32 -4.66 -12.64
C LYS A 99 2.14 -5.76 -11.60
N LEU A 100 2.67 -6.94 -11.89
CA LEU A 100 2.81 -8.05 -10.96
C LEU A 100 4.30 -8.42 -10.92
N ASP A 101 4.89 -8.41 -9.73
CA ASP A 101 6.27 -8.82 -9.48
C ASP A 101 6.27 -10.03 -8.54
N ASP A 102 7.11 -11.01 -8.85
CA ASP A 102 7.34 -12.21 -8.03
C ASP A 102 8.68 -12.06 -7.29
N TYR A 103 8.61 -12.08 -5.96
CA TYR A 103 9.75 -11.96 -5.05
C TYR A 103 10.10 -13.30 -4.38
N GLU A 104 9.80 -14.43 -5.06
CA GLU A 104 9.98 -15.84 -4.65
C GLU A 104 9.12 -16.26 -3.44
N THR A 105 9.16 -15.46 -2.38
CA THR A 105 8.43 -15.66 -1.12
C THR A 105 7.14 -14.84 -1.06
N ARG A 106 6.95 -13.90 -1.99
CA ARG A 106 5.85 -12.94 -2.00
C ARG A 106 5.43 -12.60 -3.41
N LEU A 107 4.14 -12.32 -3.59
CA LEU A 107 3.62 -11.71 -4.81
C LEU A 107 3.26 -10.26 -4.55
N PHE A 108 3.76 -9.36 -5.39
CA PHE A 108 3.46 -7.93 -5.32
C PHE A 108 2.67 -7.47 -6.53
N LEU A 109 1.48 -6.95 -6.30
CA LEU A 109 0.58 -6.48 -7.34
C LEU A 109 0.31 -4.98 -7.16
N VAL A 110 0.48 -4.21 -8.24
CA VAL A 110 0.06 -2.81 -8.31
C VAL A 110 -1.10 -2.69 -9.30
N MET A 111 -2.16 -2.02 -8.90
CA MET A 111 -3.37 -1.77 -9.70
C MET A 111 -3.81 -0.31 -9.60
N LYS A 112 -4.75 0.07 -10.47
CA LYS A 112 -5.45 1.36 -10.40
C LYS A 112 -6.93 1.12 -10.17
N MET A 113 -7.47 1.70 -9.12
CA MET A 113 -8.89 1.83 -8.87
C MET A 113 -9.39 3.12 -9.52
N LEU A 114 -10.48 3.03 -10.28
CA LEU A 114 -11.13 4.16 -10.92
C LEU A 114 -12.44 4.45 -10.20
N SER A 115 -12.65 5.71 -9.83
CA SER A 115 -13.92 6.18 -9.26
C SER A 115 -14.35 7.48 -9.95
N VAL A 116 -15.62 7.84 -9.82
CA VAL A 116 -16.16 9.09 -10.35
C VAL A 116 -16.43 10.01 -9.17
N SER A 117 -15.88 11.22 -9.20
CA SER A 117 -16.12 12.23 -8.16
C SER A 117 -17.50 12.86 -8.31
N ASP A 118 -17.92 13.60 -7.27
CA ASP A 118 -19.16 14.41 -7.31
C ASP A 118 -19.19 15.42 -8.47
N ARG A 119 -18.02 15.79 -9.01
CA ARG A 119 -17.86 16.68 -10.15
C ARG A 119 -17.85 15.95 -11.50
N GLN A 120 -18.20 14.67 -11.52
CA GLN A 120 -18.15 13.79 -12.69
C GLN A 120 -16.75 13.64 -13.31
N GLU A 121 -15.70 13.79 -12.49
CA GLU A 121 -14.33 13.59 -12.92
C GLU A 121 -13.86 12.17 -12.57
N ILE A 122 -13.09 11.55 -13.45
CA ILE A 122 -12.44 10.27 -13.15
C ILE A 122 -11.30 10.53 -12.16
N VAL A 123 -11.41 9.91 -10.99
CA VAL A 123 -10.36 9.86 -9.97
C VAL A 123 -9.67 8.51 -10.07
N VAL A 124 -8.34 8.55 -10.08
CA VAL A 124 -7.50 7.36 -10.14
C VAL A 124 -6.77 7.22 -8.81
N GLU A 125 -6.92 6.06 -8.20
CA GLU A 125 -6.22 5.67 -6.97
C GLU A 125 -5.35 4.44 -7.21
N GLN A 126 -4.14 4.42 -6.65
CA GLN A 126 -3.30 3.24 -6.71
C GLN A 126 -3.63 2.31 -5.55
N VAL A 127 -3.81 1.03 -5.86
CA VAL A 127 -3.97 -0.03 -4.87
C VAL A 127 -2.82 -1.01 -5.03
N SER A 128 -2.19 -1.36 -3.92
CA SER A 128 -1.08 -2.31 -3.88
C SER A 128 -1.45 -3.50 -3.00
N LEU A 129 -1.21 -4.72 -3.48
CA LEU A 129 -1.35 -5.94 -2.70
C LEU A 129 0.00 -6.64 -2.56
N VAL A 130 0.25 -7.17 -1.37
CA VAL A 130 1.35 -8.10 -1.09
C VAL A 130 0.72 -9.37 -0.52
N LEU A 131 1.03 -10.51 -1.13
CA LEU A 131 0.68 -11.84 -0.64
C LEU A 131 1.93 -12.54 -0.12
#